data_AF-H0W7K6-F1
#
_entry.id   AF-H0W7K6-F1
#
_cell.length_a   1.000
_cell.length_b   1.000
_cell.length_c   1.000
_cell.angle_alpha   90.00
_cell.angle_beta   90.00
_cell.angle_gamma   90.00
#
_symmetry.space_group_name_H-M   'P 1'
#
loop_
_entity.id
_entity.type
_entity.pdbx_description
1 polymer ?
#
loop_
_entity_poly.entity_id
_entity_poly.type
_entity_poly.pdbx_seq_one_letter_code
_entity_poly.pdbx_strand_id
1 'polypeptide(L)'
;MRFVISQQQWLQQAEEEEEEEETTLPLAFCISEPVLGGDLGQSMDCCGALFFLCLLTLQGTAKGITGKEEVLGYMRRMEQQLKGRKPPSVDQVHNLEQKLLNATFNDDKLNLSTNNIHSLVFKLGCNFTGLSLSSAALEKVPQARARHAMHFPAELTRDACSTPVRPRELRLICIYFFTNSFFQDDKNSSLLNNYVLGAQLDQRRVKNLRDLVNISFWHNQSLAGYTLTCVFWKKGASKLRWGAWSPKGCHTEQPSPSQVLCRCNHLTYFAVLMACSPTSLPQQLSPAPVPAELLAPLQYISLVGCSVSVVASLLTMVLHLRARKPNDSTRRIHMNLQISVLLLNVTFLLSAMLAVPAGAACVALAAVLHYALLSCLTWMAIEGFNLYLLLGRVYNVYIHRYVLKLCTLGWGVPALLVLLVLAVKSSVYGLHTIPVSSSQENGTSFQNVSMCWVRSPSVHGVLVMGYSGFTTLFNLVVLAWALGVLRRLRLRTKGPGPQACRDTVTVLGLTVLLGTTWALAFFSFGVFLLPQLFLFSIFNSLYGFFFFLWFCSQKYRSEVEVKAEMEALSSS
;
A
#
# COMPACT_ATOMS: atom_id res chain seq x y z
N MET A 1 16.86 -1.22 9.72
CA MET A 1 16.22 0.11 9.75
C MET A 1 15.40 0.43 8.49
N ARG A 2 16.00 0.72 7.32
CA ARG A 2 15.25 1.14 6.10
C ARG A 2 14.29 0.08 5.57
N PHE A 3 14.62 -1.18 5.83
CA PHE A 3 13.76 -2.34 5.64
C PHE A 3 12.49 -2.28 6.50
N VAL A 4 12.61 -1.85 7.77
CA VAL A 4 11.47 -1.69 8.68
C VAL A 4 10.69 -0.42 8.35
N ILE A 5 11.36 0.64 7.88
CA ILE A 5 10.67 1.86 7.40
C ILE A 5 9.86 1.54 6.13
N SER A 6 10.41 0.75 5.20
CA SER A 6 9.68 0.21 4.04
C SER A 6 8.54 -0.73 4.46
N GLN A 7 8.75 -1.52 5.51
CA GLN A 7 7.73 -2.41 6.09
C GLN A 7 6.61 -1.62 6.78
N GLN A 8 6.91 -0.51 7.44
CA GLN A 8 5.91 0.36 8.06
C GLN A 8 5.07 1.09 7.04
N GLN A 9 5.69 1.61 5.98
CA GLN A 9 4.94 2.17 4.85
C GLN A 9 4.04 1.10 4.21
N TRP A 10 4.50 -0.16 4.18
CA TRP A 10 3.70 -1.28 3.71
C TRP A 10 2.58 -1.68 4.68
N LEU A 11 2.82 -1.72 5.99
CA LEU A 11 1.81 -2.01 7.01
C LEU A 11 0.74 -0.90 7.08
N GLN A 12 1.12 0.37 6.88
CA GLN A 12 0.14 1.46 6.75
C GLN A 12 -0.72 1.31 5.50
N GLN A 13 -0.11 0.86 4.40
CA GLN A 13 -0.81 0.63 3.13
C GLN A 13 -1.66 -0.66 3.16
N ALA A 14 -1.28 -1.63 3.99
CA ALA A 14 -2.03 -2.86 4.25
C ALA A 14 -3.14 -2.65 5.29
N GLU A 15 -2.94 -1.84 6.33
CA GLU A 15 -4.00 -1.40 7.26
C GLU A 15 -5.04 -0.57 6.52
N GLU A 16 -4.66 0.26 5.55
CA GLU A 16 -5.62 0.95 4.66
C GLU A 16 -6.40 -0.01 3.74
N GLU A 17 -5.81 -1.15 3.33
CA GLU A 17 -6.49 -2.21 2.57
C GLU A 17 -7.34 -3.13 3.49
N GLU A 18 -6.92 -3.35 4.74
CA GLU A 18 -7.60 -4.19 5.73
C GLU A 18 -8.77 -3.42 6.40
N GLU A 19 -8.70 -2.10 6.57
CA GLU A 19 -9.85 -1.26 6.99
C GLU A 19 -10.95 -1.22 5.90
N GLU A 20 -10.58 -1.45 4.64
CA GLU A 20 -11.50 -1.66 3.50
C GLU A 20 -12.11 -3.08 3.50
N GLU A 21 -11.46 -4.08 4.12
CA GLU A 21 -11.93 -5.47 4.25
C GLU A 21 -12.71 -5.72 5.56
N GLU A 22 -12.35 -5.06 6.67
CA GLU A 22 -12.92 -5.24 8.01
C GLU A 22 -14.28 -4.54 8.20
N THR A 23 -14.67 -3.64 7.30
CA THR A 23 -16.08 -3.17 7.22
C THR A 23 -17.02 -4.20 6.57
N THR A 24 -16.53 -5.37 6.17
CA THR A 24 -17.33 -6.49 5.68
C THR A 24 -17.27 -7.73 6.56
N LEU A 25 -17.89 -7.70 7.75
CA LEU A 25 -18.53 -8.88 8.36
C LEU A 25 -19.37 -8.49 9.60
N PRO A 26 -20.62 -9.00 9.70
CA PRO A 26 -20.97 -9.66 10.95
C PRO A 26 -21.69 -11.00 10.77
N LEU A 27 -21.22 -11.97 11.57
CA LEU A 27 -21.95 -12.91 12.41
C LEU A 27 -23.21 -13.61 11.84
N ALA A 28 -23.03 -14.88 11.47
CA ALA A 28 -24.09 -15.88 11.43
C ALA A 28 -24.01 -16.75 12.71
N PHE A 29 -25.11 -16.85 13.47
CA PHE A 29 -25.64 -18.07 14.11
C PHE A 29 -26.82 -17.71 15.05
N CYS A 30 -28.03 -18.19 14.74
CA CYS A 30 -28.90 -18.95 15.66
C CYS A 30 -30.25 -19.38 15.04
N ILE A 31 -30.37 -20.71 14.84
CA ILE A 31 -31.47 -21.62 15.25
C ILE A 31 -32.85 -21.57 14.52
N SER A 32 -33.07 -22.65 13.76
CA SER A 32 -34.24 -23.55 13.60
C SER A 32 -35.70 -23.06 13.45
N GLU A 33 -36.32 -23.61 12.40
CA GLU A 33 -37.74 -23.89 12.06
C GLU A 33 -38.71 -24.28 13.22
N PRO A 34 -40.07 -24.19 13.09
CA PRO A 34 -40.82 -24.94 12.04
C PRO A 34 -42.19 -24.41 11.51
N VAL A 35 -42.63 -25.14 10.49
CA VAL A 35 -43.91 -25.27 9.77
C VAL A 35 -45.18 -25.27 10.65
N LEU A 36 -46.27 -24.64 10.17
CA LEU A 36 -47.67 -25.10 10.32
C LEU A 36 -48.61 -24.40 9.32
N GLY A 37 -49.48 -25.16 8.63
CA GLY A 37 -50.38 -24.69 7.57
C GLY A 37 -51.84 -24.44 8.00
N GLY A 38 -52.72 -24.20 7.01
CA GLY A 38 -54.19 -24.26 7.16
C GLY A 38 -54.99 -23.17 6.42
N ASP A 39 -55.91 -23.61 5.55
CA ASP A 39 -56.90 -22.88 4.73
C ASP A 39 -57.90 -21.97 5.49
N LEU A 40 -58.46 -20.93 4.82
CA LEU A 40 -59.90 -20.79 4.45
C LEU A 40 -60.25 -19.37 3.93
N GLY A 41 -61.06 -19.31 2.86
CA GLY A 41 -62.32 -18.53 2.85
C GLY A 41 -62.38 -17.10 2.28
N GLN A 42 -62.84 -17.01 1.02
CA GLN A 42 -63.68 -15.98 0.35
C GLN A 42 -64.15 -14.70 1.11
N SER A 43 -64.04 -13.53 0.44
CA SER A 43 -65.20 -12.65 0.14
C SER A 43 -64.84 -11.54 -0.88
N MET A 44 -65.79 -11.27 -1.79
CA MET A 44 -65.77 -10.39 -2.96
C MET A 44 -66.20 -8.92 -2.65
N ASP A 45 -65.71 -8.01 -3.50
CA ASP A 45 -66.32 -6.80 -4.07
C ASP A 45 -66.74 -5.57 -3.23
N CYS A 46 -66.07 -4.42 -3.50
CA CYS A 46 -66.69 -3.10 -3.74
C CYS A 46 -65.66 -1.95 -3.99
N CYS A 47 -64.56 -2.16 -4.73
CA CYS A 47 -63.56 -1.09 -4.92
C CYS A 47 -63.11 -0.84 -6.38
N GLY A 48 -63.57 -1.64 -7.35
CA GLY A 48 -63.10 -1.56 -8.74
C GLY A 48 -63.69 -0.43 -9.60
N ALA A 49 -64.86 0.10 -9.25
CA ALA A 49 -65.60 1.00 -10.13
C ALA A 49 -65.28 2.50 -9.94
N LEU A 50 -64.72 2.90 -8.79
CA LEU A 50 -64.39 4.30 -8.50
C LEU A 50 -62.99 4.73 -8.97
N PHE A 51 -62.11 3.76 -9.29
CA PHE A 51 -60.73 4.07 -9.69
C PHE A 51 -60.60 4.52 -11.15
N PHE A 52 -61.56 4.16 -12.01
CA PHE A 52 -61.49 4.46 -13.45
C PHE A 52 -61.95 5.88 -13.83
N LEU A 53 -62.75 6.54 -12.99
CA LEU A 53 -63.24 7.91 -13.26
C LEU A 53 -62.27 9.01 -12.85
N CYS A 54 -61.27 8.71 -12.00
CA CYS A 54 -60.25 9.67 -11.58
C CYS A 54 -59.07 9.77 -12.58
N LEU A 55 -58.92 8.79 -13.48
CA LEU A 55 -57.81 8.73 -14.44
C LEU A 55 -58.01 9.58 -15.71
N LEU A 56 -59.23 10.05 -15.98
CA LEU A 56 -59.55 10.78 -17.22
C LEU A 56 -59.55 12.31 -17.10
N THR A 57 -59.47 12.87 -15.90
CA THR A 57 -59.44 14.34 -15.69
C THR A 57 -58.04 14.92 -15.47
N LEU A 58 -56.99 14.08 -15.45
CA LEU A 58 -55.60 14.50 -15.18
C LEU A 58 -54.68 14.58 -16.42
N GLN A 59 -55.18 14.29 -17.62
CA GLN A 59 -54.36 14.32 -18.85
C GLN A 59 -54.11 15.73 -19.44
N GLY A 60 -54.59 16.80 -18.80
CA GLY A 60 -54.43 18.18 -19.29
C GLY A 60 -53.10 18.88 -18.97
N THR A 61 -52.31 18.40 -18.00
CA THR A 61 -51.12 19.14 -17.50
C THR A 61 -49.85 18.29 -17.30
N ALA A 62 -49.84 17.02 -17.71
CA ALA A 62 -48.83 16.03 -17.31
C ALA A 62 -47.62 15.82 -18.24
N LYS A 63 -47.35 16.69 -19.23
CA LYS A 63 -46.18 16.52 -20.14
C LYS A 63 -44.84 17.03 -19.57
N GLY A 64 -44.86 17.93 -18.57
CA GLY A 64 -43.63 18.47 -17.96
C GLY A 64 -43.09 17.64 -16.77
N ILE A 65 -43.95 16.84 -16.14
CA ILE A 65 -43.65 16.12 -14.88
C ILE A 65 -42.93 14.79 -15.16
N THR A 66 -43.26 14.12 -16.27
CA THR A 66 -42.76 12.79 -16.65
C THR A 66 -41.27 12.76 -16.96
N GLY A 67 -40.72 13.78 -17.64
CA GLY A 67 -39.30 13.81 -17.99
C GLY A 67 -38.36 14.02 -16.79
N LYS A 68 -38.75 14.86 -15.83
CA LYS A 68 -37.96 15.14 -14.62
C LYS A 68 -37.84 13.90 -13.73
N GLU A 69 -38.95 13.20 -13.53
CA GLU A 69 -39.01 11.98 -12.71
C GLU A 69 -38.26 10.81 -13.34
N GLU A 70 -38.28 10.70 -14.68
CA GLU A 70 -37.53 9.66 -15.39
C GLU A 70 -36.02 9.80 -15.21
N VAL A 71 -35.49 11.01 -15.37
CA VAL A 71 -34.06 11.30 -15.18
C VAL A 71 -33.66 11.08 -13.72
N LEU A 72 -34.47 11.56 -12.77
CA LEU A 72 -34.22 11.38 -11.34
C LEU A 72 -34.26 9.89 -10.95
N GLY A 73 -35.19 9.11 -11.52
CA GLY A 73 -35.26 7.66 -11.35
C GLY A 73 -34.03 6.95 -11.92
N TYR A 74 -33.50 7.42 -13.05
CA TYR A 74 -32.25 6.90 -13.61
C TYR A 74 -31.04 7.18 -12.71
N MET A 75 -30.91 8.40 -12.17
CA MET A 75 -29.86 8.76 -11.21
C MET A 75 -29.91 7.87 -9.95
N ARG A 76 -31.10 7.59 -9.40
CA ARG A 76 -31.24 6.66 -8.25
C ARG A 76 -30.82 5.24 -8.58
N ARG A 77 -31.12 4.73 -9.79
CA ARG A 77 -30.67 3.40 -10.23
C ARG A 77 -29.16 3.32 -10.34
N MET A 78 -28.51 4.37 -10.86
CA MET A 78 -27.05 4.46 -10.90
C MET A 78 -26.46 4.34 -9.47
N GLU A 79 -27.06 4.99 -8.48
CA GLU A 79 -26.62 4.89 -7.09
C GLU A 79 -26.87 3.52 -6.45
N GLN A 80 -28.00 2.87 -6.73
CA GLN A 80 -28.28 1.53 -6.22
C GLN A 80 -27.27 0.51 -6.73
N GLN A 81 -26.81 0.66 -7.98
CA GLN A 81 -25.82 -0.24 -8.57
C GLN A 81 -24.43 -0.08 -7.95
N LEU A 82 -24.11 1.08 -7.34
CA LEU A 82 -22.88 1.23 -6.55
C LEU A 82 -22.86 0.33 -5.31
N LYS A 83 -24.03 -0.14 -4.83
CA LYS A 83 -24.12 -1.09 -3.70
C LYS A 83 -23.99 -2.56 -4.13
N GLY A 84 -23.92 -2.83 -5.44
CA GLY A 84 -23.80 -4.18 -5.99
C GLY A 84 -22.36 -4.58 -6.30
N ARG A 85 -22.10 -5.88 -6.49
CA ARG A 85 -20.76 -6.44 -6.76
C ARG A 85 -20.17 -6.12 -8.16
N LYS A 86 -20.89 -5.46 -9.06
CA LYS A 86 -20.43 -5.18 -10.44
C LYS A 86 -20.01 -3.71 -10.59
N PRO A 87 -18.83 -3.42 -11.18
CA PRO A 87 -18.38 -2.06 -11.38
C PRO A 87 -19.31 -1.29 -12.33
N PRO A 88 -19.56 0.02 -12.10
CA PRO A 88 -20.41 0.83 -12.95
C PRO A 88 -19.86 0.95 -14.38
N SER A 89 -20.72 0.88 -15.39
CA SER A 89 -20.33 1.03 -16.79
C SER A 89 -20.38 2.50 -17.25
N VAL A 90 -19.42 2.94 -18.06
CA VAL A 90 -19.35 4.33 -18.58
C VAL A 90 -20.52 4.71 -19.47
N ASP A 91 -21.19 3.72 -20.08
CA ASP A 91 -22.47 3.92 -20.79
C ASP A 91 -23.51 4.61 -19.91
N GLN A 92 -23.43 4.46 -18.58
CA GLN A 92 -24.39 5.07 -17.67
C GLN A 92 -24.28 6.58 -17.62
N VAL A 93 -23.05 7.11 -17.58
CA VAL A 93 -22.78 8.54 -17.58
C VAL A 93 -23.22 9.14 -18.92
N HIS A 94 -22.91 8.48 -20.03
CA HIS A 94 -23.34 8.93 -21.36
C HIS A 94 -24.87 8.88 -21.52
N ASN A 95 -25.52 7.83 -21.04
CA ASN A 95 -26.97 7.73 -21.07
C ASN A 95 -27.64 8.80 -20.18
N LEU A 96 -27.02 9.17 -19.06
CA LEU A 96 -27.47 10.28 -18.24
C LEU A 96 -27.33 11.63 -18.99
N GLU A 97 -26.19 11.88 -19.65
CA GLU A 97 -25.99 13.05 -20.52
C GLU A 97 -27.11 13.14 -21.57
N GLN A 98 -27.41 12.04 -22.28
CA GLN A 98 -28.46 12.01 -23.32
C GLN A 98 -29.87 12.23 -22.74
N LYS A 99 -30.18 11.63 -21.59
CA LYS A 99 -31.47 11.83 -20.92
C LYS A 99 -31.64 13.27 -20.45
N LEU A 100 -30.58 13.91 -19.94
CA LEU A 100 -30.58 15.32 -19.56
C LEU A 100 -30.71 16.24 -20.79
N LEU A 101 -30.06 15.90 -21.91
CA LEU A 101 -30.19 16.63 -23.17
C LEU A 101 -31.62 16.60 -23.70
N ASN A 102 -32.32 15.47 -23.57
CA ASN A 102 -33.68 15.28 -24.09
C ASN A 102 -34.78 15.66 -23.09
N ALA A 103 -34.42 16.03 -21.85
CA ALA A 103 -35.39 16.40 -20.83
C ALA A 103 -36.19 17.66 -21.25
N THR A 104 -37.50 17.62 -21.04
CA THR A 104 -38.41 18.75 -21.25
C THR A 104 -38.70 19.42 -19.92
N PHE A 105 -38.44 20.73 -19.82
CA PHE A 105 -38.73 21.54 -18.64
C PHE A 105 -39.14 22.95 -19.07
N ASN A 106 -40.10 23.53 -18.35
CA ASN A 106 -40.66 24.84 -18.69
C ASN A 106 -39.76 26.00 -18.23
N ASP A 107 -39.08 25.84 -17.10
CA ASP A 107 -38.17 26.84 -16.55
C ASP A 107 -36.91 27.04 -17.42
N ASP A 108 -36.15 28.10 -17.14
CA ASP A 108 -34.84 28.34 -17.78
C ASP A 108 -33.73 27.42 -17.24
N LYS A 109 -33.99 26.77 -16.10
CA LYS A 109 -33.08 25.82 -15.46
C LYS A 109 -33.81 24.58 -14.93
N LEU A 110 -33.17 23.42 -15.07
CA LEU A 110 -33.59 22.17 -14.44
C LEU A 110 -32.57 21.79 -13.36
N ASN A 111 -33.05 21.49 -12.16
CA ASN A 111 -32.21 21.04 -11.05
C ASN A 111 -32.69 19.66 -10.54
N LEU A 112 -31.77 18.69 -10.56
CA LEU A 112 -31.98 17.32 -10.13
C LEU A 112 -30.87 16.91 -9.17
N SER A 113 -31.21 16.40 -7.99
CA SER A 113 -30.23 15.99 -6.99
C SER A 113 -30.63 14.67 -6.34
N THR A 114 -29.65 13.80 -6.18
CA THR A 114 -29.71 12.55 -5.40
C THR A 114 -28.60 12.59 -4.33
N ASN A 115 -28.27 11.45 -3.71
CA ASN A 115 -27.21 11.44 -2.71
C ASN A 115 -25.86 11.74 -3.36
N ASN A 116 -25.42 10.99 -4.34
CA ASN A 116 -24.08 11.11 -4.93
C ASN A 116 -24.03 11.84 -6.28
N ILE A 117 -25.18 12.19 -6.88
CA ILE A 117 -25.24 12.81 -8.20
C ILE A 117 -26.10 14.07 -8.15
N HIS A 118 -25.59 15.17 -8.68
CA HIS A 118 -26.33 16.42 -8.85
C HIS A 118 -26.22 16.87 -10.31
N SER A 119 -27.34 17.07 -10.98
CA SER A 119 -27.39 17.53 -12.37
C SER A 119 -28.15 18.84 -12.49
N LEU A 120 -27.59 19.76 -13.27
CA LEU A 120 -28.17 21.05 -13.64
C LEU A 120 -28.24 21.15 -15.16
N VAL A 121 -29.34 21.66 -15.70
CA VAL A 121 -29.46 21.96 -17.12
C VAL A 121 -29.91 23.42 -17.27
N PHE A 122 -29.22 24.19 -18.10
CA PHE A 122 -29.54 25.59 -18.39
C PHE A 122 -29.83 25.76 -19.87
N LYS A 123 -30.84 26.57 -20.18
CA LYS A 123 -31.09 27.08 -21.53
C LYS A 123 -30.28 28.35 -21.73
N LEU A 124 -29.41 28.38 -22.73
CA LEU A 124 -28.52 29.48 -23.05
C LEU A 124 -28.86 30.07 -24.41
N GLY A 125 -28.89 31.41 -24.48
CA GLY A 125 -28.98 32.16 -25.73
C GLY A 125 -27.61 32.55 -26.29
N CYS A 126 -27.62 33.14 -27.49
CA CYS A 126 -26.40 33.65 -28.13
C CYS A 126 -25.88 34.98 -27.54
N ASN A 127 -26.67 35.64 -26.69
CA ASN A 127 -26.27 36.82 -25.91
C ASN A 127 -25.64 36.46 -24.56
N PHE A 128 -25.07 35.25 -24.44
CA PHE A 128 -24.49 34.74 -23.21
C PHE A 128 -23.27 35.58 -22.78
N THR A 129 -23.32 36.13 -21.56
CA THR A 129 -22.24 36.94 -20.98
C THR A 129 -21.37 36.17 -19.98
N GLY A 130 -21.67 34.89 -19.75
CA GLY A 130 -21.02 34.02 -18.77
C GLY A 130 -21.97 33.50 -17.71
N LEU A 131 -21.57 32.45 -16.99
CA LEU A 131 -22.36 31.84 -15.92
C LEU A 131 -21.46 31.41 -14.78
N SER A 132 -21.82 31.80 -13.55
CA SER A 132 -21.12 31.35 -12.33
C SER A 132 -22.05 30.48 -11.50
N LEU A 133 -21.64 29.24 -11.25
CA LEU A 133 -22.35 28.26 -10.43
C LEU A 133 -21.54 28.01 -9.18
N SER A 134 -22.17 28.13 -8.00
CA SER A 134 -21.53 27.84 -6.71
C SER A 134 -22.43 26.97 -5.86
N SER A 135 -21.86 25.94 -5.23
CA SER A 135 -22.59 25.01 -4.38
C SER A 135 -23.31 25.68 -3.21
N ALA A 136 -22.86 26.86 -2.77
CA ALA A 136 -23.51 27.65 -1.71
C ALA A 136 -24.83 28.29 -2.16
N ALA A 137 -25.03 28.49 -3.47
CA ALA A 137 -26.26 29.00 -4.06
C ALA A 137 -27.25 27.88 -4.43
N LEU A 138 -26.89 26.61 -4.22
CA LEU A 138 -27.74 25.46 -4.52
C LEU A 138 -28.50 25.03 -3.25
N GLU A 139 -29.82 25.26 -3.24
CA GLU A 139 -30.75 25.03 -2.11
C GLU A 139 -30.75 23.61 -1.48
N LYS A 140 -30.00 22.64 -2.02
CA LYS A 140 -30.05 21.21 -1.62
C LYS A 140 -28.69 20.50 -1.56
N VAL A 141 -27.62 21.20 -1.21
CA VAL A 141 -26.33 20.53 -0.92
C VAL A 141 -26.29 20.20 0.58
N PRO A 142 -26.10 18.94 1.00
CA PRO A 142 -25.94 18.59 2.41
C PRO A 142 -24.82 19.42 3.05
N GLN A 143 -25.06 19.99 4.24
CA GLN A 143 -24.10 20.84 4.98
C GLN A 143 -22.74 20.17 5.23
N ALA A 144 -22.63 18.85 5.10
CA ALA A 144 -21.40 18.07 5.26
C ALA A 144 -20.51 18.00 4.01
N ARG A 145 -20.90 18.57 2.86
CA ARG A 145 -20.11 18.49 1.61
C ARG A 145 -19.19 19.68 1.41
N ALA A 146 -18.01 19.39 0.85
CA ALA A 146 -17.06 20.41 0.49
C ALA A 146 -17.61 21.31 -0.63
N ARG A 147 -17.27 22.60 -0.57
CA ARG A 147 -17.79 23.58 -1.53
C ARG A 147 -17.12 23.40 -2.89
N HIS A 148 -17.86 23.70 -3.96
CA HIS A 148 -17.35 23.71 -5.33
C HIS A 148 -18.04 24.77 -6.18
N ALA A 149 -17.38 25.22 -7.25
CA ALA A 149 -17.92 26.22 -8.16
C ALA A 149 -17.39 26.04 -9.58
N MET A 150 -18.18 26.40 -10.57
CA MET A 150 -17.78 26.49 -11.98
C MET A 150 -18.15 27.85 -12.54
N HIS A 151 -17.22 28.47 -13.25
CA HIS A 151 -17.44 29.70 -13.98
C HIS A 151 -17.16 29.49 -15.46
N PHE A 152 -18.19 29.73 -16.27
CA PHE A 152 -18.20 29.57 -17.71
C PHE A 152 -18.07 30.94 -18.39
N PRO A 153 -17.14 31.10 -19.36
CA PRO A 153 -16.92 32.35 -20.05
C PRO A 153 -17.96 32.61 -21.15
N ALA A 154 -18.16 33.88 -21.53
CA ALA A 154 -19.06 34.28 -22.62
C ALA A 154 -18.73 33.60 -23.97
N GLU A 155 -17.45 33.29 -24.22
CA GLU A 155 -16.99 32.61 -25.44
C GLU A 155 -17.65 31.23 -25.65
N LEU A 156 -18.17 30.60 -24.59
CA LEU A 156 -18.72 29.25 -24.63
C LEU A 156 -19.79 29.04 -25.72
N THR A 157 -20.63 30.04 -26.00
CA THR A 157 -21.70 29.94 -27.01
C THR A 157 -21.30 30.50 -28.38
N ARG A 158 -20.16 31.20 -28.47
CA ARG A 158 -19.75 31.98 -29.66
C ARG A 158 -19.62 31.09 -30.90
N ASP A 159 -18.90 29.97 -30.80
CA ASP A 159 -18.72 29.03 -31.91
C ASP A 159 -20.05 28.38 -32.34
N ALA A 160 -20.91 28.04 -31.37
CA ALA A 160 -22.19 27.41 -31.64
C ALA A 160 -23.19 28.38 -32.30
N CYS A 161 -23.10 29.67 -31.97
CA CYS A 161 -23.94 30.74 -32.49
C CYS A 161 -23.40 31.39 -33.78
N SER A 162 -22.18 31.06 -34.21
CA SER A 162 -21.58 31.58 -35.45
C SER A 162 -22.14 30.93 -36.73
N THR A 163 -22.92 29.85 -36.61
CA THR A 163 -23.54 29.18 -37.76
C THR A 163 -24.88 29.84 -38.16
N PRO A 164 -25.15 30.10 -39.46
CA PRO A 164 -26.26 30.95 -39.93
C PRO A 164 -27.68 30.35 -39.81
N VAL A 165 -27.90 29.32 -38.99
CA VAL A 165 -29.17 28.57 -38.91
C VAL A 165 -29.88 28.84 -37.58
N ARG A 166 -30.75 29.87 -37.56
CA ARG A 166 -31.67 30.31 -36.47
C ARG A 166 -31.01 30.50 -35.08
N PRO A 167 -31.55 31.37 -34.19
CA PRO A 167 -31.08 31.39 -32.81
C PRO A 167 -31.39 30.03 -32.17
N ARG A 168 -30.37 29.21 -31.95
CA ARG A 168 -30.49 27.95 -31.23
C ARG A 168 -30.42 28.24 -29.74
N GLU A 169 -31.45 27.81 -29.02
CA GLU A 169 -31.39 27.64 -27.59
C GLU A 169 -30.41 26.49 -27.31
N LEU A 170 -29.25 26.82 -26.72
CA LEU A 170 -28.20 25.85 -26.39
C LEU A 170 -28.46 25.29 -24.98
N ARG A 171 -28.18 24.02 -24.76
CA ARG A 171 -28.33 23.39 -23.43
C ARG A 171 -26.98 23.17 -22.79
N LEU A 172 -26.70 23.88 -21.70
CA LEU A 172 -25.54 23.62 -20.85
C LEU A 172 -25.95 22.65 -19.75
N ILE A 173 -25.31 21.48 -19.73
CA ILE A 173 -25.51 20.45 -18.73
C ILE A 173 -24.30 20.43 -17.81
N CYS A 174 -24.53 20.53 -16.50
CA CYS A 174 -23.51 20.34 -15.48
C CYS A 174 -23.89 19.13 -14.62
N ILE A 175 -22.95 18.21 -14.41
CA ILE A 175 -23.16 17.00 -13.60
C ILE A 175 -22.06 16.92 -12.56
N TYR A 176 -22.41 16.97 -11.29
CA TYR A 176 -21.51 16.82 -10.16
C TYR A 176 -21.69 15.43 -9.56
N PHE A 177 -20.61 14.65 -9.57
CA PHE A 177 -20.52 13.39 -8.86
C PHE A 177 -19.76 13.60 -7.56
N PHE A 178 -20.37 13.24 -6.43
CA PHE A 178 -19.74 13.25 -5.11
C PHE A 178 -19.09 11.89 -4.77
N THR A 179 -18.76 11.13 -5.80
CA THR A 179 -18.05 9.85 -5.74
C THR A 179 -17.22 9.66 -7.01
N ASN A 180 -16.08 8.99 -6.90
CA ASN A 180 -15.20 8.65 -8.02
C ASN A 180 -15.48 7.25 -8.59
N SER A 181 -16.43 6.48 -8.04
CA SER A 181 -16.66 5.08 -8.43
C SER A 181 -17.04 4.90 -9.90
N PHE A 182 -17.58 5.94 -10.56
CA PHE A 182 -17.88 5.95 -12.00
C PHE A 182 -16.64 6.26 -12.88
N PHE A 183 -15.51 6.64 -12.28
CA PHE A 183 -14.31 7.17 -12.93
C PHE A 183 -13.03 6.53 -12.36
N GLN A 184 -12.93 5.20 -12.48
CA GLN A 184 -11.79 4.42 -11.98
C GLN A 184 -10.72 4.20 -13.04
N ASP A 185 -9.48 4.64 -12.80
CA ASP A 185 -8.31 4.43 -13.67
C ASP A 185 -7.47 3.23 -13.21
N ASP A 186 -6.54 2.73 -14.04
CA ASP A 186 -5.73 1.54 -13.68
C ASP A 186 -4.82 1.75 -12.47
N LYS A 187 -4.56 3.00 -12.09
CA LYS A 187 -3.64 3.37 -11.02
C LYS A 187 -4.34 3.57 -9.67
N ASN A 188 -5.67 3.42 -9.61
CA ASN A 188 -6.48 3.76 -8.43
C ASN A 188 -6.10 5.15 -7.88
N SER A 189 -6.07 6.15 -8.76
CA SER A 189 -5.64 7.50 -8.39
C SER A 189 -6.56 8.12 -7.35
N SER A 190 -5.99 8.71 -6.29
CA SER A 190 -6.74 9.43 -5.27
C SER A 190 -7.18 10.82 -5.77
N LEU A 191 -8.44 11.19 -5.51
CA LEU A 191 -9.04 12.44 -5.94
C LEU A 191 -9.48 13.29 -4.75
N LEU A 192 -9.27 14.59 -4.82
CA LEU A 192 -9.68 15.52 -3.76
C LEU A 192 -11.19 15.46 -3.53
N ASN A 193 -11.59 15.18 -2.28
CA ASN A 193 -12.98 14.98 -1.85
C ASN A 193 -13.74 13.87 -2.60
N ASN A 194 -13.08 13.07 -3.44
CA ASN A 194 -13.71 12.14 -4.39
C ASN A 194 -14.73 12.81 -5.33
N TYR A 195 -14.55 14.11 -5.64
CA TYR A 195 -15.48 14.86 -6.47
C TYR A 195 -15.05 14.86 -7.94
N VAL A 196 -16.04 14.62 -8.81
CA VAL A 196 -15.87 14.74 -10.26
C VAL A 196 -16.94 15.68 -10.78
N LEU A 197 -16.51 16.81 -11.35
CA LEU A 197 -17.41 17.84 -11.83
C LEU A 197 -17.36 17.89 -13.35
N GLY A 198 -18.49 17.62 -14.00
CA GLY A 198 -18.63 17.57 -15.44
C GLY A 198 -19.48 18.69 -15.99
N ALA A 199 -19.16 19.11 -17.22
CA ALA A 199 -19.97 20.03 -17.98
C ALA A 199 -19.97 19.67 -19.47
N GLN A 200 -21.08 19.95 -20.16
CA GLN A 200 -21.26 19.68 -21.57
C GLN A 200 -22.23 20.69 -22.19
N LEU A 201 -21.96 21.12 -23.42
CA LEU A 201 -22.82 22.02 -24.19
C LEU A 201 -23.43 21.27 -25.37
N ASP A 202 -24.75 21.05 -25.34
CA ASP A 202 -25.48 20.22 -26.29
C ASP A 202 -24.77 18.86 -26.55
N GLN A 203 -24.79 18.35 -27.78
CA GLN A 203 -24.01 17.20 -28.21
C GLN A 203 -22.61 17.58 -28.72
N ARG A 204 -22.13 18.82 -28.48
CA ARG A 204 -20.86 19.32 -29.02
C ARG A 204 -19.70 19.05 -28.06
N ARG A 205 -18.54 18.70 -28.61
CA ARG A 205 -17.28 18.63 -27.85
C ARG A 205 -16.61 20.00 -27.88
N VAL A 206 -16.74 20.75 -26.80
CA VAL A 206 -16.08 22.06 -26.66
C VAL A 206 -14.62 21.85 -26.27
N LYS A 207 -13.69 22.38 -27.07
CA LYS A 207 -12.23 22.32 -26.86
C LYS A 207 -11.56 23.58 -27.40
N ASN A 208 -10.37 23.90 -26.90
CA ASN A 208 -9.55 25.05 -27.32
C ASN A 208 -10.21 26.41 -27.08
N LEU A 209 -10.97 26.55 -25.99
CA LEU A 209 -11.47 27.86 -25.53
C LEU A 209 -10.28 28.79 -25.24
N ARG A 210 -10.37 30.06 -25.65
CA ARG A 210 -9.36 31.08 -25.35
C ARG A 210 -9.56 31.60 -23.95
N ASP A 211 -10.81 31.88 -23.60
CA ASP A 211 -11.23 32.16 -22.25
C ASP A 211 -11.45 30.84 -21.51
N LEU A 212 -10.71 30.60 -20.43
CA LEU A 212 -10.72 29.31 -19.73
C LEU A 212 -11.94 29.18 -18.81
N VAL A 213 -12.43 27.95 -18.68
CA VAL A 213 -13.43 27.59 -17.67
C VAL A 213 -12.73 27.46 -16.33
N ASN A 214 -13.21 28.19 -15.33
CA ASN A 214 -12.63 28.23 -13.99
C ASN A 214 -13.44 27.33 -13.06
N ILE A 215 -12.79 26.33 -12.48
CA ILE A 215 -13.43 25.34 -11.60
C ILE A 215 -12.74 25.39 -10.25
N SER A 216 -13.47 25.72 -9.20
CA SER A 216 -12.93 25.82 -7.84
C SER A 216 -13.37 24.64 -6.99
N PHE A 217 -12.41 24.01 -6.33
CA PHE A 217 -12.60 22.96 -5.33
C PHE A 217 -12.13 23.49 -3.98
N TRP A 218 -13.02 23.54 -2.99
CA TRP A 218 -12.64 23.88 -1.62
C TRP A 218 -12.41 22.61 -0.80
N HIS A 219 -11.52 22.70 0.17
CA HIS A 219 -11.24 21.62 1.11
C HIS A 219 -10.86 22.17 2.48
N ASN A 220 -11.18 21.41 3.52
CA ASN A 220 -10.81 21.72 4.90
C ASN A 220 -9.64 20.84 5.39
N GLN A 221 -9.08 20.02 4.50
CA GLN A 221 -8.00 19.08 4.80
C GLN A 221 -6.65 19.76 4.57
N SER A 222 -5.66 19.42 5.39
CA SER A 222 -4.26 19.81 5.16
C SER A 222 -3.72 18.99 3.99
N LEU A 223 -3.60 19.60 2.80
CA LEU A 223 -3.01 18.97 1.60
C LEU A 223 -1.49 19.15 1.52
N ALA A 224 -0.91 19.50 2.66
CA ALA A 224 0.43 19.20 3.05
C ALA A 224 0.90 17.82 2.55
N GLY A 225 1.93 17.74 1.72
CA GLY A 225 2.47 16.45 1.23
C GLY A 225 2.06 16.14 -0.18
N TYR A 226 1.06 16.82 -0.74
CA TYR A 226 0.45 16.43 -2.00
C TYR A 226 0.68 17.47 -3.10
N THR A 227 1.09 16.99 -4.26
CA THR A 227 0.99 17.73 -5.52
C THR A 227 -0.43 17.58 -6.05
N LEU A 228 -1.18 18.67 -5.95
CA LEU A 228 -2.54 18.77 -6.49
C LEU A 228 -2.44 19.07 -7.98
N THR A 229 -3.06 18.24 -8.81
CA THR A 229 -3.07 18.42 -10.25
C THR A 229 -4.50 18.35 -10.78
N CYS A 230 -4.95 19.41 -11.43
CA CYS A 230 -6.21 19.43 -12.17
C CYS A 230 -6.13 18.49 -13.37
N VAL A 231 -7.04 17.54 -13.42
CA VAL A 231 -7.11 16.51 -14.45
C VAL A 231 -8.51 16.40 -15.00
N PHE A 232 -8.63 15.84 -16.20
CA PHE A 232 -9.91 15.46 -16.78
C PHE A 232 -9.94 13.98 -17.15
N TRP A 233 -11.14 13.43 -17.20
CA TRP A 233 -11.37 12.03 -17.57
C TRP A 233 -11.25 11.85 -19.08
N LYS A 234 -10.18 11.16 -19.53
CA LYS A 234 -10.00 10.81 -20.94
C LYS A 234 -10.56 9.41 -21.22
N LYS A 235 -11.73 9.37 -21.85
CA LYS A 235 -12.39 8.13 -22.33
C LYS A 235 -11.48 7.38 -23.33
N GLY A 236 -11.38 6.06 -23.23
CA GLY A 236 -10.66 5.17 -24.15
C GLY A 236 -9.12 5.22 -24.06
N ALA A 237 -8.57 5.75 -22.98
CA ALA A 237 -7.11 5.90 -22.82
C ALA A 237 -6.38 4.67 -22.24
N SER A 238 -7.10 3.68 -21.73
CA SER A 238 -6.55 2.42 -21.20
C SER A 238 -7.19 1.19 -21.86
N LYS A 239 -6.47 0.06 -21.82
CA LYS A 239 -6.88 -1.24 -22.32
C LYS A 239 -7.61 -2.09 -21.25
N LEU A 240 -7.38 -1.84 -19.96
CA LEU A 240 -7.93 -2.64 -18.86
C LEU A 240 -9.13 -1.94 -18.22
N ARG A 241 -9.05 -0.62 -18.02
CA ARG A 241 -10.17 0.25 -17.61
C ARG A 241 -10.51 1.25 -18.70
N TRP A 242 -11.75 1.75 -18.70
CA TRP A 242 -12.32 2.51 -19.82
C TRP A 242 -11.76 3.94 -19.98
N GLY A 243 -10.91 4.42 -19.08
CA GLY A 243 -10.34 5.76 -19.20
C GLY A 243 -9.16 5.98 -18.27
N ALA A 244 -8.55 7.15 -18.42
CA ALA A 244 -7.45 7.58 -17.56
C ALA A 244 -7.55 9.08 -17.31
N TRP A 245 -7.05 9.51 -16.15
CA TRP A 245 -6.90 10.92 -15.82
C TRP A 245 -5.79 11.57 -16.65
N SER A 246 -6.05 12.76 -17.20
CA SER A 246 -5.07 13.51 -17.98
C SER A 246 -5.06 14.99 -17.59
N PRO A 247 -3.88 15.62 -17.40
CA PRO A 247 -3.79 17.05 -17.09
C PRO A 247 -3.85 17.95 -18.34
N LYS A 248 -3.95 17.38 -19.55
CA LYS A 248 -3.82 18.16 -20.79
C LYS A 248 -4.93 19.20 -20.95
N GLY A 249 -4.54 20.44 -21.26
CA GLY A 249 -5.49 21.55 -21.47
C GLY A 249 -6.07 22.12 -20.17
N CYS A 250 -5.52 21.75 -19.00
CA CYS A 250 -5.89 22.28 -17.70
C CYS A 250 -4.65 22.81 -16.97
N HIS A 251 -4.80 23.98 -16.34
CA HIS A 251 -3.80 24.58 -15.45
C HIS A 251 -4.31 24.54 -14.01
N THR A 252 -3.41 24.22 -13.09
CA THR A 252 -3.71 24.13 -11.65
C THR A 252 -3.15 25.35 -10.95
N GLU A 253 -4.00 26.07 -10.23
CA GLU A 253 -3.63 27.20 -9.39
C GLU A 253 -4.15 26.95 -7.96
N GLN A 254 -3.41 27.41 -6.96
CA GLN A 254 -3.81 27.33 -5.56
C GLN A 254 -3.88 28.76 -5.00
N PRO A 255 -5.00 29.47 -5.21
CA PRO A 255 -5.16 30.85 -4.74
C PRO A 255 -5.21 30.95 -3.21
N SER A 256 -5.59 29.89 -2.50
CA SER A 256 -5.55 29.82 -1.05
C SER A 256 -5.25 28.40 -0.56
N PRO A 257 -4.82 28.21 0.70
CA PRO A 257 -4.53 26.89 1.25
C PRO A 257 -5.71 25.93 1.33
N SER A 258 -6.94 26.44 1.18
CA SER A 258 -8.20 25.69 1.24
C SER A 258 -8.94 25.66 -0.10
N GLN A 259 -8.30 26.10 -1.18
CA GLN A 259 -8.91 26.21 -2.50
C GLN A 259 -7.93 25.82 -3.62
N VAL A 260 -8.39 24.91 -4.49
CA VAL A 260 -7.73 24.58 -5.76
C VAL A 260 -8.57 25.14 -6.90
N LEU A 261 -7.95 25.92 -7.76
CA LEU A 261 -8.54 26.50 -8.97
C LEU A 261 -7.99 25.79 -10.21
N CYS A 262 -8.87 25.12 -10.95
CA CYS A 262 -8.57 24.52 -12.25
C CYS A 262 -9.04 25.44 -13.37
N ARG A 263 -8.12 25.84 -14.25
CA ARG A 263 -8.44 26.60 -15.47
C ARG A 263 -8.29 25.70 -16.69
N CYS A 264 -9.39 25.33 -17.34
CA CYS A 264 -9.38 24.36 -18.43
C CYS A 264 -9.95 24.95 -19.72
N ASN A 265 -9.40 24.54 -20.87
CA ASN A 265 -9.79 25.05 -22.19
C ASN A 265 -10.83 24.17 -22.93
N HIS A 266 -11.48 23.25 -22.22
CA HIS A 266 -12.46 22.32 -22.78
C HIS A 266 -13.57 22.03 -21.78
N LEU A 267 -14.64 21.37 -22.23
CA LEU A 267 -15.71 20.85 -21.38
C LEU A 267 -15.69 19.32 -21.38
N THR A 268 -15.44 18.73 -20.21
CA THR A 268 -15.43 17.29 -19.96
C THR A 268 -15.79 17.00 -18.50
N TYR A 269 -15.17 16.00 -17.86
CA TYR A 269 -15.28 15.67 -16.44
C TYR A 269 -13.96 15.95 -15.75
N PHE A 270 -13.98 16.87 -14.79
CA PHE A 270 -12.80 17.38 -14.11
C PHE A 270 -12.72 16.87 -12.67
N ALA A 271 -11.50 16.66 -12.21
CA ALA A 271 -11.19 16.35 -10.82
C ALA A 271 -9.81 16.92 -10.45
N VAL A 272 -9.52 16.97 -9.16
CA VAL A 272 -8.18 17.28 -8.67
C VAL A 272 -7.55 15.98 -8.21
N LEU A 273 -6.51 15.54 -8.91
CA LEU A 273 -5.72 14.37 -8.57
C LEU A 273 -4.71 14.73 -7.49
N MET A 274 -4.67 13.92 -6.44
CA MET A 274 -3.72 14.06 -5.34
C MET A 274 -2.60 13.05 -5.56
N ALA A 275 -1.41 13.54 -5.89
CA ALA A 275 -0.20 12.73 -5.95
C ALA A 275 0.71 13.13 -4.81
N CYS A 276 1.37 12.20 -4.12
CA CYS A 276 2.36 12.56 -3.11
C CYS A 276 3.48 13.39 -3.74
N SER A 277 3.63 14.64 -3.28
CA SER A 277 4.72 15.53 -3.64
C SER A 277 6.00 15.02 -2.99
N PRO A 278 7.08 14.80 -3.75
CA PRO A 278 8.38 14.46 -3.18
C PRO A 278 9.01 15.62 -2.38
N THR A 279 8.39 16.80 -2.35
CA THR A 279 9.06 18.06 -1.97
C THR A 279 8.46 18.78 -0.76
N SER A 280 7.37 18.30 -0.16
CA SER A 280 6.73 19.08 0.92
C SER A 280 5.75 18.27 1.77
N LEU A 281 6.21 17.47 2.74
CA LEU A 281 5.38 16.87 3.80
C LEU A 281 5.18 17.87 4.96
N PRO A 282 3.98 18.42 5.18
CA PRO A 282 3.59 18.83 6.52
C PRO A 282 2.87 17.73 7.31
N GLN A 283 3.48 17.47 8.44
CA GLN A 283 3.03 16.84 9.66
C GLN A 283 1.66 17.36 10.13
N GLN A 284 0.62 16.53 10.16
CA GLN A 284 -0.31 16.42 11.29
C GLN A 284 -1.38 15.32 11.11
N LEU A 285 -1.59 14.59 12.21
CA LEU A 285 -2.57 13.53 12.52
C LEU A 285 -2.26 12.09 12.03
N SER A 286 -1.59 11.37 12.95
CA SER A 286 -1.57 9.90 13.19
C SER A 286 -0.70 9.00 12.30
N PRO A 287 -0.06 7.95 12.86
CA PRO A 287 0.92 7.93 13.95
C PRO A 287 2.33 8.34 13.44
N ALA A 288 3.19 8.76 14.37
CA ALA A 288 4.46 9.45 14.12
C ALA A 288 5.30 8.94 12.91
N PRO A 289 5.48 9.76 11.85
CA PRO A 289 6.63 9.62 10.97
C PRO A 289 7.88 9.75 11.86
N VAL A 290 8.79 8.78 11.79
CA VAL A 290 10.06 8.81 12.54
C VAL A 290 10.69 10.19 12.32
N PRO A 291 10.94 10.99 13.38
CA PRO A 291 11.50 12.32 13.23
C PRO A 291 12.79 12.24 12.42
N ALA A 292 13.01 13.18 11.50
CA ALA A 292 14.20 13.19 10.66
C ALA A 292 15.51 13.22 11.48
N GLU A 293 15.46 13.75 12.70
CA GLU A 293 16.56 13.70 13.68
C GLU A 293 16.93 12.28 14.14
N LEU A 294 15.99 11.33 14.08
CA LEU A 294 16.22 9.93 14.46
C LEU A 294 16.65 9.04 13.28
N LEU A 295 16.50 9.50 12.04
CA LEU A 295 16.99 8.75 10.88
C LEU A 295 18.52 8.73 10.81
N ALA A 296 19.19 9.84 11.17
CA ALA A 296 20.65 9.92 11.16
C ALA A 296 21.31 8.91 12.14
N PRO A 297 20.88 8.80 13.43
CA PRO A 297 21.38 7.78 14.35
C PRO A 297 21.21 6.36 13.84
N LEU A 298 20.05 6.02 13.28
CA LEU A 298 19.76 4.66 12.82
C LEU A 298 20.52 4.31 11.52
N GLN A 299 20.79 5.28 10.65
CA GLN A 299 21.70 5.11 9.51
C GLN A 299 23.13 4.86 9.97
N TYR A 300 23.60 5.65 10.95
CA TYR A 300 24.91 5.46 11.56
C TYR A 300 25.06 4.09 12.21
N ILE A 301 24.06 3.66 13.00
CA ILE A 301 24.02 2.32 13.60
C ILE A 301 24.08 1.24 12.53
N SER A 302 23.31 1.37 11.44
CA SER A 302 23.29 0.38 10.37
C SER A 302 24.64 0.34 9.63
N LEU A 303 25.23 1.49 9.32
CA LEU A 303 26.51 1.60 8.62
C LEU A 303 27.65 1.00 9.44
N VAL A 304 27.80 1.44 10.70
CA VAL A 304 28.84 0.96 11.61
C VAL A 304 28.60 -0.51 11.95
N GLY A 305 27.36 -0.90 12.27
CA GLY A 305 27.01 -2.27 12.61
C GLY A 305 27.31 -3.25 11.48
N CYS A 306 26.85 -2.95 10.25
CA CYS A 306 27.14 -3.79 9.09
C CYS A 306 28.65 -3.88 8.80
N SER A 307 29.40 -2.79 8.98
CA SER A 307 30.86 -2.80 8.78
C SER A 307 31.57 -3.70 9.79
N VAL A 308 31.20 -3.61 11.07
CA VAL A 308 31.71 -4.49 12.14
C VAL A 308 31.35 -5.94 11.86
N SER A 309 30.10 -6.20 11.45
CA SER A 309 29.61 -7.53 11.11
C SER A 309 30.36 -8.16 9.92
N VAL A 310 30.72 -7.37 8.90
CA VAL A 310 31.55 -7.84 7.77
C VAL A 310 32.92 -8.29 8.26
N VAL A 311 33.61 -7.48 9.06
CA VAL A 311 34.93 -7.82 9.61
C VAL A 311 34.85 -9.07 10.49
N ALA A 312 33.87 -9.14 11.38
CA ALA A 312 33.66 -10.29 12.26
C ALA A 312 33.35 -11.57 11.46
N SER A 313 32.57 -11.46 10.38
CA SER A 313 32.25 -12.59 9.50
C SER A 313 33.46 -13.13 8.75
N LEU A 314 34.30 -12.23 8.21
CA LEU A 314 35.56 -12.61 7.57
C LEU A 314 36.50 -13.29 8.56
N LEU A 315 36.63 -12.75 9.78
CA LEU A 315 37.46 -13.36 10.83
C LEU A 315 36.96 -14.75 11.21
N THR A 316 35.66 -14.92 11.40
CA THR A 316 35.03 -16.22 11.70
C THR A 316 35.31 -17.23 10.59
N MET A 317 35.20 -16.81 9.33
CA MET A 317 35.47 -17.66 8.18
C MET A 317 36.94 -18.11 8.15
N VAL A 318 37.89 -17.19 8.38
CA VAL A 318 39.33 -17.52 8.47
C VAL A 318 39.59 -18.51 9.61
N LEU A 319 38.97 -18.33 10.78
CA LEU A 319 39.11 -19.24 11.92
C LEU A 319 38.55 -20.64 11.59
N HIS A 320 37.42 -20.73 10.89
CA HIS A 320 36.86 -22.00 10.43
C HIS A 320 37.76 -22.72 9.43
N LEU A 321 38.44 -21.98 8.55
CA LEU A 321 39.39 -22.55 7.58
C LEU A 321 40.68 -23.04 8.25
N ARG A 322 41.14 -22.37 9.31
CA ARG A 322 42.33 -22.76 10.08
C ARG A 322 42.09 -23.92 11.03
N ALA A 323 40.85 -24.13 11.47
CA ALA A 323 40.50 -25.23 12.36
C ALA A 323 40.67 -26.59 11.63
N ARG A 324 41.69 -27.37 12.00
CA ARG A 324 42.00 -28.70 11.42
C ARG A 324 41.03 -29.83 11.81
N LYS A 325 39.87 -29.53 12.41
CA LYS A 325 38.88 -30.55 12.81
C LYS A 325 38.15 -31.13 11.57
N PRO A 326 37.80 -32.43 11.58
CA PRO A 326 37.11 -33.07 10.46
C PRO A 326 35.80 -32.36 10.10
N ASN A 327 35.43 -32.47 8.82
CA ASN A 327 34.40 -31.69 8.13
C ASN A 327 32.96 -32.04 8.56
N ASP A 328 32.58 -31.66 9.77
CA ASP A 328 31.23 -31.84 10.28
C ASP A 328 30.20 -31.09 9.42
N SER A 329 29.04 -31.70 9.19
CA SER A 329 27.91 -31.11 8.46
C SER A 329 27.47 -29.78 9.07
N THR A 330 27.45 -29.68 10.40
CA THR A 330 27.06 -28.47 11.14
C THR A 330 27.99 -27.30 10.83
N ARG A 331 29.31 -27.54 10.76
CA ARG A 331 30.30 -26.53 10.39
C ARG A 331 30.06 -25.97 8.98
N ARG A 332 29.68 -26.82 8.02
CA ARG A 332 29.37 -26.39 6.65
C ARG A 332 28.10 -25.56 6.58
N ILE A 333 27.08 -25.90 7.36
CA ILE A 333 25.83 -25.12 7.44
C ILE A 333 26.11 -23.74 8.02
N HIS A 334 26.81 -23.67 9.16
CA HIS A 334 27.28 -22.42 9.76
C HIS A 334 28.10 -21.55 8.79
N MET A 335 29.02 -22.14 8.02
CA MET A 335 29.78 -21.39 7.01
C MET A 335 28.88 -20.81 5.93
N ASN A 336 27.91 -21.56 5.41
CA ASN A 336 27.00 -21.05 4.39
C ASN A 336 26.10 -19.93 4.93
N LEU A 337 25.60 -20.07 6.17
CA LEU A 337 24.87 -19.01 6.86
C LEU A 337 25.73 -17.74 6.98
N GLN A 338 26.99 -17.87 7.42
CA GLN A 338 27.91 -16.72 7.51
C GLN A 338 28.20 -16.08 6.15
N ILE A 339 28.33 -16.89 5.09
CA ILE A 339 28.52 -16.38 3.73
C ILE A 339 27.28 -15.59 3.28
N SER A 340 26.07 -16.08 3.57
CA SER A 340 24.83 -15.37 3.24
C SER A 340 24.68 -14.05 4.00
N VAL A 341 25.08 -14.01 5.28
CA VAL A 341 25.11 -12.80 6.11
C VAL A 341 26.15 -11.80 5.60
N LEU A 342 27.34 -12.28 5.21
CA LEU A 342 28.38 -11.44 4.61
C LEU A 342 27.88 -10.82 3.31
N LEU A 343 27.26 -11.62 2.43
CA LEU A 343 26.66 -11.15 1.19
C LEU A 343 25.59 -10.09 1.46
N LEU A 344 24.70 -10.32 2.42
CA LEU A 344 23.65 -9.37 2.81
C LEU A 344 24.24 -8.03 3.31
N ASN A 345 25.23 -8.07 4.20
CA ASN A 345 25.83 -6.85 4.75
C ASN A 345 26.62 -6.07 3.68
N VAL A 346 27.41 -6.75 2.84
CA VAL A 346 28.17 -6.11 1.75
C VAL A 346 27.23 -5.47 0.74
N THR A 347 26.19 -6.20 0.30
CA THR A 347 25.22 -5.68 -0.67
C THR A 347 24.39 -4.53 -0.10
N PHE A 348 24.06 -4.57 1.20
CA PHE A 348 23.40 -3.46 1.89
C PHE A 348 24.27 -2.20 1.92
N LEU A 349 25.56 -2.32 2.28
CA LEU A 349 26.50 -1.20 2.26
C LEU A 349 26.68 -0.63 0.86
N LEU A 350 26.82 -1.50 -0.16
CA LEU A 350 26.90 -1.08 -1.55
C LEU A 350 25.62 -0.38 -2.03
N SER A 351 24.44 -0.82 -1.58
CA SER A 351 23.15 -0.26 -1.98
C SER A 351 22.95 1.19 -1.54
N ALA A 352 23.60 1.59 -0.44
CA ALA A 352 23.63 2.97 0.04
C ALA A 352 24.64 3.82 -0.74
N MET A 353 25.79 3.24 -1.12
CA MET A 353 26.87 3.97 -1.81
C MET A 353 26.59 4.17 -3.31
N LEU A 354 25.95 3.19 -3.96
CA LEU A 354 25.72 3.18 -5.41
C LEU A 354 24.33 3.68 -5.82
N ALA A 355 23.62 4.36 -4.92
CA ALA A 355 22.29 4.91 -5.23
C ALA A 355 22.31 6.09 -6.22
N VAL A 356 23.50 6.59 -6.59
CA VAL A 356 23.68 7.90 -7.26
C VAL A 356 23.70 7.86 -8.81
N PRO A 357 24.09 6.77 -9.51
CA PRO A 357 23.75 6.63 -10.93
C PRO A 357 22.48 5.80 -11.08
N ALA A 358 21.34 6.46 -11.29
CA ALA A 358 20.06 5.81 -11.58
C ALA A 358 20.13 5.05 -12.92
N GLY A 359 20.13 3.72 -12.86
CA GLY A 359 20.19 2.86 -14.04
C GLY A 359 20.05 1.37 -13.70
N ALA A 360 20.40 0.51 -14.67
CA ALA A 360 20.34 -0.95 -14.53
C ALA A 360 21.18 -1.51 -13.36
N ALA A 361 22.25 -0.82 -12.97
CA ALA A 361 23.07 -1.21 -11.83
C ALA A 361 22.31 -1.18 -10.50
N CYS A 362 21.42 -0.19 -10.29
CA CYS A 362 20.60 -0.10 -9.09
C CYS A 362 19.55 -1.21 -9.05
N VAL A 363 18.94 -1.54 -10.20
CA VAL A 363 18.00 -2.67 -10.34
C VAL A 363 18.70 -4.00 -10.01
N ALA A 364 19.90 -4.22 -10.56
CA ALA A 364 20.70 -5.41 -10.28
C ALA A 364 21.09 -5.49 -8.79
N LEU A 365 21.55 -4.40 -8.20
CA LEU A 365 21.94 -4.36 -6.79
C LEU A 365 20.76 -4.59 -5.86
N ALA A 366 19.59 -4.02 -6.15
CA ALA A 366 18.35 -4.27 -5.42
C ALA A 366 17.93 -5.75 -5.50
N ALA A 367 18.06 -6.38 -6.67
CA ALA A 367 17.77 -7.80 -6.85
C ALA A 367 18.76 -8.69 -6.09
N VAL A 368 20.06 -8.40 -6.16
CA VAL A 368 21.10 -9.12 -5.41
C VAL A 368 20.89 -8.97 -3.90
N LEU A 369 20.52 -7.78 -3.44
CA LEU A 369 20.24 -7.52 -2.04
C LEU A 369 18.97 -8.28 -1.57
N HIS A 370 17.91 -8.31 -2.36
CA HIS A 370 16.73 -9.13 -2.09
C HIS A 370 17.07 -10.63 -2.06
N TYR A 371 17.87 -11.11 -3.00
CA TYR A 371 18.37 -12.49 -3.02
C TYR A 371 19.20 -12.83 -1.78
N ALA A 372 20.10 -11.95 -1.37
CA ALA A 372 20.95 -12.14 -0.19
C ALA A 372 20.11 -12.22 1.09
N LEU A 373 19.06 -11.41 1.19
CA LEU A 373 18.12 -11.46 2.31
C LEU A 373 17.38 -12.81 2.38
N LEU A 374 16.76 -13.24 1.27
CA LEU A 374 16.04 -14.51 1.21
C LEU A 374 16.97 -15.70 1.49
N SER A 375 18.20 -15.64 0.97
CA SER A 375 19.23 -16.64 1.24
C SER A 375 19.57 -16.69 2.73
N CYS A 376 19.76 -15.54 3.37
CA CYS A 376 20.00 -15.48 4.81
C CYS A 376 18.85 -16.11 5.61
N LEU A 377 17.59 -15.79 5.28
CA LEU A 377 16.40 -16.40 5.89
C LEU A 377 16.35 -17.92 5.68
N THR A 378 16.58 -18.41 4.46
CA THR A 378 16.64 -19.87 4.22
C THR A 378 17.71 -20.56 5.04
N TRP A 379 18.91 -19.98 5.13
CA TRP A 379 20.00 -20.58 5.89
C TRP A 379 19.73 -20.57 7.39
N MET A 380 19.05 -19.54 7.91
CA MET A 380 18.57 -19.53 9.30
C MET A 380 17.52 -20.62 9.55
N ALA A 381 16.61 -20.90 8.59
CA ALA A 381 15.67 -22.02 8.69
C ALA A 381 16.38 -23.39 8.60
N ILE A 382 17.37 -23.53 7.71
CA ILE A 382 18.18 -24.75 7.59
C ILE A 382 18.95 -25.01 8.88
N GLU A 383 19.50 -23.96 9.51
CA GLU A 383 20.16 -24.06 10.81
C GLU A 383 19.17 -24.53 11.90
N GLY A 384 17.95 -24.00 11.92
CA GLY A 384 16.87 -24.49 12.79
C GLY A 384 16.56 -25.97 12.55
N PHE A 385 16.41 -26.37 11.28
CA PHE A 385 16.20 -27.77 10.95
C PHE A 385 17.37 -28.68 11.38
N ASN A 386 18.61 -28.21 11.23
CA ASN A 386 19.79 -28.93 11.68
C ASN A 386 19.80 -29.10 13.21
N LEU A 387 19.44 -28.05 13.95
CA LEU A 387 19.28 -28.09 15.41
C LEU A 387 18.18 -29.10 15.83
N TYR A 388 17.07 -29.15 15.11
CA TYR A 388 16.01 -30.13 15.34
C TYR A 388 16.51 -31.58 15.19
N LEU A 389 17.29 -31.85 14.14
CA LEU A 389 17.87 -33.18 13.94
C LEU A 389 18.88 -33.55 15.05
N LEU A 390 19.76 -32.62 15.41
CA LEU A 390 20.80 -32.80 16.43
C LEU A 390 20.24 -33.16 17.81
N LEU A 391 19.13 -32.54 18.24
CA LEU A 391 18.56 -32.74 19.57
C LEU A 391 17.45 -33.80 19.63
N GLY A 392 16.81 -34.11 18.49
CA GLY A 392 15.50 -34.75 18.47
C GLY A 392 15.50 -36.18 17.99
N ARG A 393 16.48 -36.51 17.15
CA ARG A 393 16.65 -37.87 16.68
C ARG A 393 17.99 -38.40 17.19
N VAL A 394 17.92 -39.16 18.28
CA VAL A 394 19.00 -40.02 18.81
C VAL A 394 19.38 -41.14 17.80
N TYR A 395 18.71 -41.24 16.64
CA TYR A 395 19.00 -42.21 15.61
C TYR A 395 19.80 -41.61 14.46
N ASN A 396 20.92 -42.26 14.19
CA ASN A 396 21.90 -42.05 13.11
C ASN A 396 21.25 -42.04 11.70
N VAL A 397 20.50 -40.99 11.35
CA VAL A 397 19.97 -40.81 9.99
C VAL A 397 21.09 -40.24 9.13
N TYR A 398 21.88 -41.12 8.52
CA TYR A 398 22.83 -40.73 7.49
C TYR A 398 22.09 -40.37 6.21
N ILE A 399 21.85 -39.07 5.99
CA ILE A 399 21.29 -38.59 4.73
C ILE A 399 22.44 -38.49 3.72
N HIS A 400 22.43 -39.37 2.71
CA HIS A 400 23.40 -39.31 1.63
C HIS A 400 23.37 -37.93 0.94
N ARG A 401 24.55 -37.30 0.83
CA ARG A 401 24.75 -35.94 0.30
C ARG A 401 23.91 -34.86 1.02
N TYR A 402 23.71 -35.00 2.33
CA TYR A 402 22.95 -34.06 3.18
C TYR A 402 23.24 -32.58 2.91
N VAL A 403 24.51 -32.17 3.02
CA VAL A 403 24.92 -30.76 2.85
C VAL A 403 24.65 -30.26 1.43
N LEU A 404 24.81 -31.10 0.41
CA LEU A 404 24.58 -30.70 -0.97
C LEU A 404 23.08 -30.40 -1.22
N LYS A 405 22.17 -31.23 -0.66
CA LYS A 405 20.72 -30.97 -0.72
C LYS A 405 20.35 -29.67 -0.01
N LEU A 406 20.94 -29.41 1.16
CA LEU A 406 20.72 -28.16 1.89
C LEU A 406 21.26 -26.95 1.12
N CYS A 407 22.44 -27.05 0.51
CA CYS A 407 22.98 -25.99 -0.33
C CYS A 407 22.08 -25.70 -1.55
N THR A 408 21.53 -26.74 -2.19
CA THR A 408 20.58 -26.53 -3.30
C THR A 408 19.30 -25.83 -2.85
N LEU A 409 18.83 -26.09 -1.63
CA LEU A 409 17.66 -25.40 -1.08
C LEU A 409 17.99 -23.96 -0.68
N GLY A 410 19.05 -23.77 0.12
CA GLY A 410 19.43 -22.48 0.68
C GLY A 410 19.90 -21.44 -0.34
N TRP A 411 20.48 -21.87 -1.46
CA TRP A 411 20.88 -20.93 -2.53
C TRP A 411 19.92 -20.96 -3.73
N GLY A 412 19.30 -22.11 -4.00
CA GLY A 412 18.45 -22.31 -5.18
C GLY A 412 17.05 -21.72 -5.04
N VAL A 413 16.37 -21.94 -3.91
CA VAL A 413 15.01 -21.40 -3.70
C VAL A 413 15.00 -19.87 -3.75
N PRO A 414 15.90 -19.15 -3.03
CA PRO A 414 15.99 -17.70 -3.14
C PRO A 414 16.31 -17.22 -4.56
N ALA A 415 17.20 -17.92 -5.28
CA ALA A 415 17.58 -17.55 -6.64
C ALA A 415 16.38 -17.68 -7.58
N LEU A 416 15.66 -18.80 -7.51
CA LEU A 416 14.48 -19.05 -8.33
C LEU A 416 13.41 -17.97 -8.11
N LEU A 417 13.12 -17.62 -6.85
CA LEU A 417 12.12 -16.60 -6.52
C LEU A 417 12.49 -15.23 -7.09
N VAL A 418 13.73 -14.78 -6.89
CA VAL A 418 14.18 -13.47 -7.39
C VAL A 418 14.27 -13.43 -8.91
N LEU A 419 14.74 -14.50 -9.55
CA LEU A 419 14.78 -14.61 -11.01
C LEU A 419 13.37 -14.60 -11.62
N LEU A 420 12.40 -15.26 -10.98
CA LEU A 420 11.00 -15.23 -11.41
C LEU A 420 10.43 -13.80 -11.35
N VAL A 421 10.68 -13.07 -10.26
CA VAL A 421 10.25 -11.67 -10.12
C VAL A 421 10.87 -10.79 -11.21
N LEU A 422 12.18 -10.95 -11.46
CA LEU A 422 12.88 -10.23 -12.52
C LEU A 422 12.32 -10.56 -13.91
N ALA A 423 11.98 -11.82 -14.17
CA ALA A 423 11.44 -12.29 -15.44
C ALA A 423 10.02 -11.76 -15.71
N VAL A 424 9.18 -11.67 -14.67
CA VAL A 424 7.82 -11.14 -14.78
C VAL A 424 7.84 -9.63 -14.96
N LYS A 425 8.59 -8.90 -14.12
CA LYS A 425 8.63 -7.44 -14.17
C LYS A 425 9.87 -6.87 -13.49
N SER A 426 10.89 -6.53 -14.29
CA SER A 426 12.13 -5.90 -13.79
C SER A 426 11.91 -4.54 -13.10
N SER A 427 10.83 -3.82 -13.46
CA SER A 427 10.47 -2.54 -12.84
C SER A 427 9.99 -2.65 -11.39
N VAL A 428 9.94 -3.87 -10.83
CA VAL A 428 9.68 -4.13 -9.40
C VAL A 428 10.85 -3.67 -8.52
N TYR A 429 12.07 -3.64 -9.06
CA TYR A 429 13.28 -3.19 -8.38
C TYR A 429 13.68 -1.79 -8.86
N GLY A 430 14.18 -0.95 -7.96
CA GLY A 430 14.63 0.39 -8.34
C GLY A 430 15.07 1.27 -7.18
N LEU A 431 15.22 2.56 -7.46
CA LEU A 431 15.58 3.54 -6.46
C LEU A 431 14.42 3.77 -5.49
N HIS A 432 14.68 3.55 -4.21
CA HIS A 432 13.78 3.83 -3.09
C HIS A 432 14.34 5.04 -2.33
N THR A 433 13.69 6.19 -2.46
CA THR A 433 14.10 7.45 -1.84
C THR A 433 13.31 7.67 -0.56
N ILE A 434 14.02 7.73 0.58
CA ILE A 434 13.43 8.15 1.84
C ILE A 434 13.75 9.65 2.00
N PRO A 435 12.75 10.55 1.98
CA PRO A 435 13.00 11.96 2.20
C PRO A 435 13.43 12.18 3.66
N VAL A 436 14.59 12.81 3.87
CA VAL A 436 15.08 13.18 5.21
C VAL A 436 15.19 14.70 5.27
N SER A 437 14.46 15.33 6.19
CA SER A 437 14.54 16.76 6.46
C SER A 437 15.48 17.03 7.64
N SER A 438 16.75 17.32 7.40
CA SER A 438 17.66 17.77 8.47
C SER A 438 17.47 19.26 8.73
N SER A 439 16.98 19.63 9.91
CA SER A 439 17.06 20.99 10.46
C SER A 439 18.48 21.22 11.00
N GLN A 440 19.42 21.62 10.14
CA GLN A 440 20.69 22.17 10.60
C GLN A 440 20.64 23.70 10.48
N GLU A 441 20.96 24.36 11.59
CA GLU A 441 20.68 25.77 11.89
C GLU A 441 21.43 26.81 11.04
N ASN A 442 22.09 26.41 9.95
CA ASN A 442 22.65 27.34 8.97
C ASN A 442 22.73 26.64 7.61
N GLY A 443 21.69 26.80 6.79
CA GLY A 443 21.59 26.25 5.43
C GLY A 443 20.82 24.93 5.35
N THR A 444 19.64 24.95 4.74
CA THR A 444 18.80 23.77 4.49
C THR A 444 19.39 22.90 3.38
N SER A 445 20.36 22.04 3.72
CA SER A 445 20.81 20.95 2.85
C SER A 445 19.84 19.77 2.95
N PHE A 446 18.99 19.56 1.94
CA PHE A 446 18.21 18.33 1.78
C PHE A 446 19.13 17.16 1.42
N GLN A 447 19.48 16.30 2.38
CA GLN A 447 20.10 15.02 2.05
C GLN A 447 19.04 13.97 1.75
N ASN A 448 18.74 13.79 0.46
CA ASN A 448 17.93 12.68 -0.02
C ASN A 448 18.72 11.38 0.13
N VAL A 449 18.39 10.56 1.13
CA VAL A 449 19.07 9.27 1.25
C VAL A 449 18.35 8.21 0.47
N SER A 450 18.87 7.94 -0.72
CA SER A 450 18.36 6.97 -1.67
C SER A 450 19.05 5.60 -1.48
N MET A 451 18.30 4.52 -1.71
CA MET A 451 18.84 3.16 -1.73
C MET A 451 18.23 2.36 -2.88
N CYS A 452 18.93 1.34 -3.34
CA CYS A 452 18.39 0.42 -4.34
C CYS A 452 17.61 -0.72 -3.67
N TRP A 453 16.28 -0.76 -3.82
CA TRP A 453 15.40 -1.73 -3.16
C TRP A 453 14.15 -2.12 -3.98
N VAL A 454 13.37 -3.08 -3.47
CA VAL A 454 12.07 -3.48 -4.02
C VAL A 454 11.07 -2.33 -3.87
N ARG A 455 10.43 -1.91 -4.97
CA ARG A 455 9.44 -0.82 -5.02
C ARG A 455 7.99 -1.32 -4.96
N SER A 456 7.74 -2.55 -5.41
CA SER A 456 6.37 -3.10 -5.43
C SER A 456 5.92 -3.51 -4.02
N PRO A 457 4.81 -2.97 -3.51
CA PRO A 457 4.30 -3.31 -2.18
C PRO A 457 3.92 -4.80 -2.09
N SER A 458 3.25 -5.37 -3.10
CA SER A 458 2.85 -6.79 -3.09
C SER A 458 4.04 -7.74 -2.99
N VAL A 459 5.14 -7.44 -3.70
CA VAL A 459 6.36 -8.26 -3.66
C VAL A 459 7.05 -8.15 -2.30
N HIS A 460 7.08 -6.95 -1.71
CA HIS A 460 7.58 -6.74 -0.36
C HIS A 460 6.72 -7.49 0.68
N GLY A 461 5.40 -7.37 0.62
CA GLY A 461 4.49 -8.09 1.53
C GLY A 461 4.67 -9.60 1.47
N VAL A 462 4.59 -10.20 0.28
CA VAL A 462 4.61 -11.66 0.16
C VAL A 462 6.02 -12.23 0.33
N LEU A 463 6.98 -11.76 -0.46
CA LEU A 463 8.31 -12.39 -0.52
C LEU A 463 9.21 -11.93 0.61
N VAL A 464 9.02 -10.73 1.13
CA VAL A 464 9.91 -10.20 2.17
C VAL A 464 9.28 -10.41 3.55
N MET A 465 8.05 -9.95 3.77
CA MET A 465 7.38 -10.08 5.06
C MET A 465 6.80 -11.47 5.30
N GLY A 466 6.09 -12.04 4.33
CA GLY A 466 5.54 -13.39 4.43
C GLY A 466 6.64 -14.45 4.59
N TYR A 467 7.71 -14.35 3.80
CA TYR A 467 8.84 -15.28 3.89
C TYR A 467 9.58 -15.20 5.22
N SER A 468 9.85 -13.98 5.71
CA SER A 468 10.50 -13.79 7.01
C SER A 468 9.60 -14.26 8.15
N GLY A 469 8.30 -13.95 8.12
CA GLY A 469 7.33 -14.42 9.11
C GLY A 469 7.26 -15.95 9.20
N PHE A 470 7.17 -16.63 8.05
CA PHE A 470 7.18 -18.09 8.01
C PHE A 470 8.48 -18.68 8.60
N THR A 471 9.63 -18.14 8.19
CA THR A 471 10.95 -18.58 8.66
C THR A 471 11.09 -18.38 10.17
N THR A 472 10.74 -17.20 10.67
CA THR A 472 10.79 -16.87 12.09
C THR A 472 9.86 -17.74 12.91
N LEU A 473 8.63 -17.98 12.44
CA LEU A 473 7.68 -18.85 13.12
C LEU A 473 8.22 -20.28 13.22
N PHE A 474 8.72 -20.84 12.12
CA PHE A 474 9.35 -22.16 12.10
C PHE A 474 10.50 -22.25 13.11
N ASN A 475 11.40 -21.27 13.09
CA ASN A 475 12.56 -21.23 13.99
C ASN A 475 12.18 -21.03 15.46
N LEU A 476 11.13 -20.27 15.76
CA LEU A 476 10.58 -20.13 17.11
C LEU A 476 10.05 -21.45 17.65
N VAL A 477 9.31 -22.22 16.82
CA VAL A 477 8.80 -23.54 17.19
C VAL A 477 9.95 -24.50 17.49
N VAL A 478 10.96 -24.54 16.61
CA VAL A 478 12.17 -25.36 16.82
C VAL A 478 12.90 -24.95 18.09
N LEU A 479 13.09 -23.64 18.32
CA LEU A 479 13.77 -23.14 19.50
C LEU A 479 13.01 -23.50 20.79
N ALA A 480 11.69 -23.31 20.83
CA ALA A 480 10.87 -23.67 21.97
C ALA A 480 10.96 -25.17 22.29
N TRP A 481 10.90 -26.02 21.25
CA TRP A 481 11.07 -27.46 21.40
C TRP A 481 12.49 -27.83 21.88
N ALA A 482 13.53 -27.23 21.31
CA ALA A 482 14.92 -27.45 21.69
C ALA A 482 15.19 -27.05 23.14
N LEU A 483 14.64 -25.91 23.58
CA LEU A 483 14.67 -25.47 24.97
C LEU A 483 13.95 -26.46 25.88
N GLY A 484 12.81 -27.01 25.45
CA GLY A 484 12.10 -28.06 26.18
C GLY A 484 12.93 -29.33 26.35
N VAL A 485 13.60 -29.79 25.28
CA VAL A 485 14.54 -30.93 25.35
C VAL A 485 15.69 -30.64 26.30
N LEU A 486 16.33 -29.47 26.18
CA LEU A 486 17.46 -29.08 27.00
C LEU A 486 17.08 -28.96 28.49
N ARG A 487 15.90 -28.41 28.79
CA ARG A 487 15.36 -28.37 30.17
C ARG A 487 15.14 -29.77 30.74
N ARG A 488 14.60 -30.71 29.94
CA ARG A 488 14.42 -32.11 30.38
C ARG A 488 15.76 -32.80 30.67
N LEU A 489 16.77 -32.58 29.82
CA LEU A 489 18.11 -33.11 30.04
C LEU A 489 18.73 -32.53 31.32
N ARG A 490 18.55 -31.22 31.57
CA ARG A 490 19.03 -30.55 32.79
C ARG A 490 18.39 -31.08 34.06
N LEU A 491 17.08 -31.34 34.06
CA LEU A 491 16.40 -31.91 35.23
C LEU A 491 16.96 -33.29 35.62
N ARG A 492 17.60 -34.00 34.70
CA ARG A 492 18.28 -35.29 34.97
C ARG A 492 19.69 -35.12 35.53
N THR A 493 20.39 -34.02 35.23
CA THR A 493 21.72 -33.69 35.76
C THR A 493 21.61 -32.76 36.97
N LYS A 494 21.79 -33.29 38.19
CA LYS A 494 21.77 -32.49 39.43
C LYS A 494 23.04 -31.64 39.55
N GLY A 495 22.90 -30.31 39.62
CA GLY A 495 23.97 -29.42 40.09
C GLY A 495 23.79 -27.94 39.71
N PRO A 496 23.44 -27.04 40.66
CA PRO A 496 23.44 -25.60 40.44
C PRO A 496 24.82 -25.01 40.74
N GLY A 497 25.47 -24.45 39.71
CA GLY A 497 26.76 -23.76 39.75
C GLY A 497 26.91 -22.81 38.53
N PRO A 498 28.13 -22.36 38.15
CA PRO A 498 28.43 -21.46 37.01
C PRO A 498 27.75 -21.84 35.67
N GLN A 499 27.25 -23.07 35.60
CA GLN A 499 26.28 -23.61 34.66
C GLN A 499 25.14 -22.67 34.26
N ALA A 500 24.53 -21.91 35.18
CA ALA A 500 23.37 -21.06 34.86
C ALA A 500 23.73 -19.89 33.92
N CYS A 501 24.87 -19.22 34.16
CA CYS A 501 25.38 -18.17 33.27
C CYS A 501 25.79 -18.77 31.90
N ARG A 502 26.42 -19.96 31.92
CA ARG A 502 26.83 -20.72 30.74
C ARG A 502 25.66 -21.11 29.84
N ASP A 503 24.53 -21.44 30.48
CA ASP A 503 23.29 -21.81 29.82
C ASP A 503 22.60 -20.60 29.17
N THR A 504 22.60 -19.45 29.85
CA THR A 504 22.07 -18.20 29.29
C THR A 504 22.83 -17.77 28.04
N VAL A 505 24.16 -17.85 28.04
CA VAL A 505 24.97 -17.50 26.85
C VAL A 505 24.68 -18.43 25.67
N THR A 506 24.48 -19.72 25.92
CA THR A 506 24.16 -20.71 24.88
C THR A 506 22.76 -20.46 24.31
N VAL A 507 21.77 -20.20 25.17
CA VAL A 507 20.40 -19.89 24.77
C VAL A 507 20.33 -18.57 24.00
N LEU A 508 21.02 -17.54 24.49
CA LEU A 508 21.07 -16.23 23.85
C LEU A 508 21.72 -16.34 22.47
N GLY A 509 22.83 -17.07 22.36
CA GLY A 509 23.49 -17.34 21.09
C GLY A 509 22.57 -18.07 20.10
N LEU A 510 21.92 -19.16 20.51
CA LEU A 510 20.98 -19.90 19.67
C LEU A 510 19.79 -19.05 19.22
N THR A 511 19.27 -18.18 20.09
CA THR A 511 18.16 -17.28 19.79
C THR A 511 18.55 -16.29 18.69
N VAL A 512 19.73 -15.66 18.82
CA VAL A 512 20.23 -14.72 17.80
C VAL A 512 20.53 -15.45 16.49
N LEU A 513 21.18 -16.62 16.54
CA LEU A 513 21.53 -17.41 15.36
C LEU A 513 20.34 -17.88 14.54
N LEU A 514 19.24 -18.24 15.20
CA LEU A 514 18.02 -18.68 14.51
C LEU A 514 17.22 -17.53 13.88
N GLY A 515 17.68 -16.28 14.00
CA GLY A 515 17.02 -15.14 13.37
C GLY A 515 15.67 -14.80 14.01
N THR A 516 15.45 -15.17 15.28
CA THR A 516 14.19 -14.82 15.97
C THR A 516 14.07 -13.32 16.24
N THR A 517 15.15 -12.56 16.05
CA THR A 517 15.16 -11.09 16.06
C THR A 517 14.24 -10.50 14.99
N TRP A 518 13.94 -11.25 13.94
CA TRP A 518 12.94 -10.89 12.93
C TRP A 518 11.51 -10.88 13.48
N ALA A 519 11.23 -11.55 14.60
CA ALA A 519 9.93 -11.44 15.28
C ALA A 519 9.65 -10.00 15.72
N LEU A 520 10.70 -9.22 16.05
CA LEU A 520 10.57 -7.82 16.41
C LEU A 520 9.97 -6.98 15.26
N ALA A 521 10.11 -7.43 14.01
CA ALA A 521 9.49 -6.75 12.87
C ALA A 521 7.96 -6.70 12.99
N PHE A 522 7.33 -7.69 13.61
CA PHE A 522 5.87 -7.79 13.73
C PHE A 522 5.28 -7.01 14.91
N PHE A 523 6.11 -6.50 15.82
CA PHE A 523 5.68 -5.68 16.96
C PHE A 523 5.70 -4.17 16.66
N SER A 524 5.54 -3.78 15.39
CA SER A 524 5.72 -2.40 14.91
C SER A 524 4.48 -1.52 15.06
N PHE A 525 3.79 -1.56 16.20
CA PHE A 525 2.53 -0.82 16.43
C PHE A 525 2.65 0.19 17.58
N GLY A 526 2.11 1.40 17.35
CA GLY A 526 1.96 2.44 18.36
C GLY A 526 3.27 2.87 19.05
N VAL A 527 3.28 2.86 20.38
CA VAL A 527 4.39 3.33 21.23
C VAL A 527 5.63 2.44 21.14
N PHE A 528 5.46 1.16 20.77
CA PHE A 528 6.56 0.20 20.68
C PHE A 528 7.44 0.39 19.45
N LEU A 529 7.00 1.21 18.50
CA LEU A 529 7.66 1.38 17.23
C LEU A 529 9.11 1.87 17.36
N LEU A 530 9.34 2.88 18.19
CA LEU A 530 10.65 3.49 18.30
C LEU A 530 11.67 2.51 18.91
N PRO A 531 11.41 1.88 20.09
CA PRO A 531 12.31 0.85 20.62
C PRO A 531 12.50 -0.32 19.65
N GLN A 532 11.44 -0.75 18.98
CA GLN A 532 11.45 -1.86 18.03
C GLN A 532 12.38 -1.58 16.84
N LEU A 533 12.31 -0.38 16.25
CA LEU A 533 13.18 0.05 15.15
C LEU A 533 14.67 0.02 15.53
N PHE A 534 15.02 0.55 16.70
CA PHE A 534 16.40 0.54 17.20
C PHE A 534 16.88 -0.88 17.45
N LEU A 535 16.12 -1.69 18.19
CA LEU A 535 16.48 -3.07 18.50
C LEU A 535 16.63 -3.91 17.23
N PHE A 536 15.65 -3.86 16.33
CA PHE A 536 15.72 -4.58 15.07
C PHE A 536 16.94 -4.15 14.24
N SER A 537 17.25 -2.85 14.20
CA SER A 537 18.40 -2.35 13.46
C SER A 537 19.73 -2.80 14.06
N ILE A 538 19.87 -2.75 15.39
CA ILE A 538 21.06 -3.21 16.10
C ILE A 538 21.26 -4.70 15.87
N PHE A 539 20.22 -5.51 16.11
CA PHE A 539 20.32 -6.97 15.97
C PHE A 539 20.64 -7.43 14.55
N ASN A 540 20.00 -6.84 13.54
CA ASN A 540 20.25 -7.22 12.15
C ASN A 540 21.61 -6.74 11.63
N SER A 541 22.02 -5.51 11.96
CA SER A 541 23.32 -4.99 11.51
C SER A 541 24.50 -5.68 12.19
N LEU A 542 24.36 -6.09 13.46
CA LEU A 542 25.40 -6.78 14.23
C LEU A 542 25.26 -8.32 14.24
N TYR A 543 24.38 -8.90 13.42
CA TYR A 543 24.15 -10.35 13.42
C TYR A 543 25.46 -11.16 13.26
N GLY A 544 26.30 -10.80 12.29
CA GLY A 544 27.58 -11.50 12.05
C GLY A 544 28.58 -11.34 13.19
N PHE A 545 28.51 -10.23 13.94
CA PHE A 545 29.29 -10.02 15.15
C PHE A 545 28.81 -10.92 16.31
N PHE A 546 27.50 -11.04 16.52
CA PHE A 546 26.96 -11.97 17.51
C PHE A 546 27.30 -13.43 17.18
N PHE A 547 27.26 -13.79 15.89
CA PHE A 547 27.72 -15.10 15.43
C PHE A 547 29.19 -15.34 15.82
N PHE A 548 30.07 -14.37 15.56
CA PHE A 548 31.49 -14.47 15.93
C PHE A 548 31.69 -14.65 17.44
N LEU A 549 30.99 -13.87 18.27
CA LEU A 549 31.06 -14.01 19.73
C LEU A 549 30.61 -15.40 20.18
N TRP A 550 29.51 -15.91 19.61
CA TRP A 550 29.05 -17.25 19.89
C TRP A 550 30.08 -18.30 19.49
N PHE A 551 30.66 -18.20 18.28
CA PHE A 551 31.70 -19.10 17.81
C PHE A 551 32.93 -19.12 18.74
N CYS A 552 33.41 -17.94 19.15
CA CYS A 552 34.50 -17.83 20.12
C CYS A 552 34.15 -18.45 21.46
N SER A 553 32.93 -18.25 21.96
CA SER A 553 32.47 -18.85 23.23
C SER A 553 32.45 -20.38 23.18
N GLN A 554 32.03 -20.96 22.05
CA GLN A 554 32.00 -22.41 21.85
C GLN A 554 33.40 -22.99 21.68
N LYS A 555 34.28 -22.27 20.97
CA LYS A 555 35.68 -22.67 20.83
C LYS A 555 36.40 -22.67 22.17
N TYR A 556 36.27 -21.57 22.93
CA TYR A 556 36.84 -21.45 24.27
C TYR A 556 36.35 -22.57 25.20
N ARG A 557 35.05 -22.89 25.16
CA ARG A 557 34.48 -24.02 25.89
C ARG A 557 35.15 -25.34 25.52
N SER A 558 35.30 -25.63 24.23
CA SER A 558 35.92 -26.88 23.79
C SER A 558 37.39 -27.01 24.21
N GLU A 559 38.12 -25.90 24.29
CA GLU A 559 39.51 -25.89 24.75
C GLU A 559 39.60 -26.10 26.28
N VAL A 560 38.69 -25.50 27.05
CA VAL A 560 38.61 -25.70 28.52
C VAL A 560 38.23 -27.14 28.86
N GLU A 561 37.28 -27.75 28.15
CA GLU A 561 36.88 -29.15 28.35
C GLU A 561 38.03 -30.12 28.05
N VAL A 562 38.74 -29.93 26.93
CA VAL A 562 39.92 -30.76 26.60
C VAL A 562 41.02 -30.61 27.64
N LYS A 563 41.26 -29.39 28.14
CA LYS A 563 42.26 -29.15 29.19
C LYS A 563 41.87 -29.85 30.50
N ALA A 564 40.60 -29.79 30.89
CA ALA A 564 40.11 -30.46 32.10
C ALA A 564 40.19 -32.00 31.99
N GLU A 565 39.89 -32.57 30.82
CA GLU A 565 40.07 -34.01 30.58
C GLU A 565 41.55 -34.42 30.65
N MET A 566 42.46 -33.62 30.08
CA MET A 566 43.90 -33.86 30.17
C MET A 566 44.41 -33.78 31.61
N GLU A 567 43.95 -32.80 32.40
CA GLU A 567 44.30 -32.68 33.82
C GLU A 567 43.75 -33.87 34.62
N ALA A 568 42.50 -34.29 34.38
CA ALA A 568 41.90 -35.46 35.04
C ALA A 568 42.66 -36.76 34.73
N LEU A 569 43.03 -36.97 33.46
CA LEU A 569 43.85 -38.11 33.04
C LEU A 569 45.28 -38.08 33.61
N SER A 570 45.84 -36.90 33.89
CA SER A 570 47.16 -36.77 34.52
C SER A 570 47.15 -37.00 36.04
N SER A 571 45.98 -36.89 36.66
CA SER A 571 45.79 -37.04 38.11
C SER A 571 45.35 -38.44 38.56
N SER A 572 45.00 -39.30 37.60
CA SER A 572 44.68 -40.72 37.79
C SER A 572 45.87 -41.59 37.41
#